data_AF-A0A8T3MYP1-F1
#
_entry.id   AF-A0A8T3MYP1-F1
#
_cell.length_a   1.000
_cell.length_b   1.000
_cell.length_c   1.000
_cell.angle_alpha   90.00
_cell.angle_beta   90.00
_cell.angle_gamma   90.00
#
_symmetry.space_group_name_H-M   'P 1'
#
loop_
_entity.id
_entity.type
_entity.pdbx_description
1 polymer ?
#
loop_
_entity_poly.entity_id
_entity_poly.type
_entity_poly.pdbx_seq_one_letter_code
_entity_poly.pdbx_strand_id
1 'polypeptide(L)'
;MLPPPSPPPAADWLRPGAQLGLPVIWMVACLLVVPIGVYIVSYIPWALIDNHVLLASWPPGHEGQTLIDLTGAMYGYHNSLAVPHAADSPWWAWLFDLKPVWFYQEGFAGNTTAAIYDAGNIVVWWLGLPALAFAAWQAFARRSLPLALIMIGFAFQWIAWARIDRAAFQYHYYTSLPFLILALGYFLAEVWHGASWRTWVLARLAAAVAILGPAILWVLDRPLCGFVGVDRVNPNGQACPPIIPQFLLSTQTAALAAIVGLSALIVVRLFGRLGDEANDPSRDVWIGGRRISSSNVTLLWLGATAAVAIVATWLVQTQLGDSTLLTLDRIPVEPVAIVLAIPAVAIAAFVATARDARRFVVGAVVAIVGWFVVVYPNFSALPLPTAIANVYQGVLPTYLYAFQFPINNNKATVNIELFGPVPLLLAGSVVFLALVVGYSAWVWRLTLAERDAEERDAVELGPGLPRGAGGGAAGD
;
A
#
# COMPACT_ATOMS: atom_id res chain seq x y z
N MET A 1 24.18 -24.50 -0.97
CA MET A 1 24.42 -24.09 -2.36
C MET A 1 23.13 -23.46 -2.85
N LEU A 2 23.17 -22.28 -3.48
CA LEU A 2 21.96 -21.67 -4.05
C LEU A 2 21.38 -22.63 -5.10
N PRO A 3 20.04 -22.75 -5.21
CA PRO A 3 19.45 -23.58 -6.25
C PRO A 3 19.99 -23.13 -7.63
N PRO A 4 20.16 -24.07 -8.58
CA PRO A 4 20.60 -23.72 -9.92
C PRO A 4 19.67 -22.63 -10.48
N PRO A 5 20.21 -21.70 -11.29
CA PRO A 5 19.40 -20.66 -11.90
C PRO A 5 18.23 -21.30 -12.64
N SER A 6 17.04 -20.71 -12.47
CA SER A 6 15.85 -21.17 -13.19
C SER A 6 16.16 -21.23 -14.69
N PRO A 7 15.75 -22.31 -15.39
CA PRO A 7 16.02 -22.44 -16.80
C PRO A 7 15.45 -21.23 -17.57
N PRO A 8 16.07 -20.84 -18.69
CA PRO A 8 15.51 -19.78 -19.52
C PRO A 8 14.07 -20.12 -19.88
N PRO A 9 13.18 -19.11 -20.04
CA PRO A 9 11.77 -19.34 -20.36
C PRO A 9 11.63 -20.36 -21.50
N ALA A 10 10.78 -21.37 -21.32
CA ALA A 10 10.60 -22.43 -22.32
C ALA A 10 9.97 -21.89 -23.61
N ALA A 11 9.16 -20.84 -23.51
CA ALA A 11 8.55 -20.18 -24.65
C ALA A 11 9.55 -19.25 -25.34
N ASP A 12 9.77 -19.46 -26.64
CA ASP A 12 10.75 -18.72 -27.42
C ASP A 12 10.49 -17.20 -27.42
N TRP A 13 9.24 -16.75 -27.43
CA TRP A 13 8.89 -15.33 -27.44
C TRP A 13 9.32 -14.55 -26.19
N LEU A 14 9.68 -15.23 -25.09
CA LEU A 14 10.21 -14.61 -23.87
C LEU A 14 11.74 -14.45 -23.90
N ARG A 15 12.42 -15.01 -24.90
CA ARG A 15 13.87 -14.93 -25.06
C ARG A 15 14.22 -13.77 -25.99
N PRO A 16 15.02 -12.77 -25.56
CA PRO A 16 15.34 -11.61 -26.39
C PRO A 16 15.93 -11.95 -27.77
N GLY A 17 16.70 -13.04 -27.89
CA GLY A 17 17.33 -13.47 -29.14
C GLY A 17 16.48 -14.41 -30.02
N ALA A 18 15.28 -14.82 -29.58
CA ALA A 18 14.44 -15.70 -30.39
C ALA A 18 13.85 -14.99 -31.60
N GLN A 19 13.52 -15.77 -32.64
CA GLN A 19 12.83 -15.27 -33.85
C GLN A 19 13.51 -14.01 -34.43
N LEU A 20 14.85 -14.03 -34.52
CA LEU A 20 15.66 -12.89 -35.02
C LEU A 20 15.48 -11.59 -34.22
N GLY A 21 15.11 -11.66 -32.94
CA GLY A 21 14.94 -10.49 -32.08
C GLY A 21 13.54 -9.88 -32.10
N LEU A 22 12.55 -10.56 -32.70
CA LEU A 22 11.16 -10.09 -32.73
C LEU A 22 10.60 -9.73 -31.34
N PRO A 23 10.89 -10.47 -30.25
CA PRO A 23 10.47 -10.08 -28.91
C PRO A 23 11.00 -8.71 -28.46
N VAL A 24 12.23 -8.35 -28.85
CA VAL A 24 12.83 -7.06 -28.54
C VAL A 24 12.14 -5.96 -29.33
N ILE A 25 11.89 -6.19 -30.62
CA ILE A 25 11.14 -5.24 -31.46
C ILE A 25 9.74 -5.00 -30.87
N TRP A 26 9.05 -6.07 -30.47
CA TRP A 26 7.74 -5.97 -29.84
C TRP A 26 7.80 -5.19 -28.52
N MET A 27 8.79 -5.46 -27.68
CA MET A 27 9.02 -4.72 -26.43
C MET A 27 9.25 -3.22 -26.69
N VAL A 28 10.08 -2.87 -27.68
CA VAL A 28 10.31 -1.46 -28.08
C VAL A 28 9.02 -0.83 -28.61
N ALA A 29 8.26 -1.54 -29.45
CA ALA A 29 6.99 -1.06 -29.95
C ALA A 29 6.01 -0.75 -28.80
N CYS A 30 5.85 -1.67 -27.84
CA CYS A 30 4.93 -1.52 -26.73
C CYS A 30 5.39 -0.51 -25.66
N LEU A 31 6.69 -0.41 -25.36
CA LEU A 31 7.20 0.42 -24.27
C LEU A 31 7.66 1.81 -24.72
N LEU A 32 7.88 2.03 -26.02
CA LEU A 32 8.35 3.31 -26.55
C LEU A 32 7.39 3.87 -27.61
N VAL A 33 7.14 3.11 -28.68
CA VAL A 33 6.37 3.63 -29.84
C VAL A 33 4.91 3.90 -29.48
N VAL A 34 4.25 2.93 -28.83
CA VAL A 34 2.83 3.06 -28.43
C VAL A 34 2.64 4.20 -27.43
N PRO A 35 3.40 4.32 -26.32
CA PRO A 35 3.24 5.45 -25.39
C PRO A 35 3.51 6.80 -26.03
N ILE A 36 4.52 6.92 -26.91
CA ILE A 36 4.78 8.17 -27.65
C ILE A 36 3.61 8.50 -28.57
N GLY A 37 3.08 7.51 -29.31
CA GLY A 37 1.91 7.69 -30.16
C GLY A 37 0.69 8.14 -29.37
N VAL A 38 0.40 7.49 -28.23
CA VAL A 38 -0.70 7.86 -27.32
C VAL A 38 -0.48 9.26 -26.77
N TYR A 39 0.75 9.62 -26.37
CA TYR A 39 1.07 10.96 -25.88
C TYR A 39 0.77 12.01 -26.95
N ILE A 40 1.28 11.85 -28.18
CA ILE A 40 1.01 12.78 -29.28
C ILE A 40 -0.49 12.88 -29.56
N VAL A 41 -1.20 11.74 -29.63
CA VAL A 41 -2.65 11.70 -29.86
C VAL A 41 -3.42 12.40 -28.74
N SER A 42 -2.96 12.32 -27.49
CA SER A 42 -3.61 13.00 -26.36
C SER A 42 -3.56 14.53 -26.45
N TYR A 43 -2.66 15.10 -27.25
CA TYR A 43 -2.57 16.54 -27.54
C TYR A 43 -3.43 16.99 -28.72
N ILE A 44 -4.21 16.10 -29.36
CA ILE A 44 -5.17 16.49 -30.41
C ILE A 44 -6.12 17.62 -29.94
N PRO A 45 -6.77 17.55 -28.75
CA PRO A 45 -7.64 18.63 -28.30
C PRO A 45 -6.90 19.97 -28.14
N TRP A 46 -5.66 19.96 -27.65
CA TRP A 46 -4.83 21.16 -27.54
C TRP A 46 -4.49 21.75 -28.92
N ALA A 47 -4.13 20.90 -29.88
CA ALA A 47 -3.77 21.31 -31.24
C ALA A 47 -4.97 21.90 -32.02
N LEU A 48 -6.19 21.50 -31.65
CA LEU A 48 -7.43 22.04 -32.22
C LEU A 48 -7.85 23.39 -31.60
N ILE A 49 -7.15 23.85 -30.55
CA ILE A 49 -7.37 25.14 -29.88
C ILE A 49 -6.22 26.09 -30.28
N ASP A 50 -6.52 27.37 -30.51
CA ASP A 50 -5.54 28.48 -30.57
C ASP A 50 -4.35 28.35 -31.55
N ASN A 51 -4.59 28.02 -32.83
CA ASN A 51 -3.56 28.05 -33.90
C ASN A 51 -2.32 27.17 -33.60
N HIS A 52 -2.43 26.17 -32.73
CA HIS A 52 -1.32 25.29 -32.34
C HIS A 52 -1.06 24.18 -33.37
N VAL A 53 0.19 23.73 -33.46
CA VAL A 53 0.64 22.72 -34.43
C VAL A 53 1.10 21.46 -33.72
N LEU A 54 0.49 20.31 -34.04
CA LEU A 54 0.83 19.05 -33.39
C LEU A 54 2.04 18.38 -34.03
N LEU A 55 1.96 18.16 -35.35
CA LEU A 55 2.97 17.46 -36.14
C LEU A 55 3.05 18.09 -37.52
N ALA A 56 4.27 18.45 -37.94
CA ALA A 56 4.53 19.10 -39.22
C ALA A 56 3.64 20.35 -39.42
N SER A 57 2.62 20.25 -40.27
CA SER A 57 1.67 21.33 -40.58
C SER A 57 0.22 20.96 -40.25
N TRP A 58 0.00 20.00 -39.35
CA TRP A 58 -1.32 19.61 -38.89
C TRP A 58 -1.66 20.24 -37.52
N PRO A 59 -2.89 20.79 -37.33
CA PRO A 59 -3.98 20.92 -38.32
C PRO A 59 -3.66 21.90 -39.47
N PRO A 60 -4.20 21.69 -40.68
CA PRO A 60 -3.96 22.60 -41.80
C PRO A 60 -4.38 24.03 -41.49
N GLY A 61 -3.53 24.99 -41.84
CA GLY A 61 -3.75 26.42 -41.56
C GLY A 61 -3.32 26.86 -40.16
N HIS A 62 -2.76 25.95 -39.35
CA HIS A 62 -2.14 26.30 -38.08
C HIS A 62 -0.64 26.58 -38.26
N GLU A 63 -0.16 27.72 -37.75
CA GLU A 63 1.24 28.16 -37.86
C GLU A 63 1.84 28.64 -36.52
N GLY A 64 1.10 28.47 -35.42
CA GLY A 64 1.50 28.91 -34.08
C GLY A 64 2.46 27.94 -33.38
N GLN A 65 2.38 27.90 -32.04
CA GLN A 65 3.27 27.09 -31.21
C GLN A 65 3.19 25.60 -31.58
N THR A 66 4.34 24.95 -31.78
CA THR A 66 4.39 23.51 -32.05
C THR A 66 4.40 22.70 -30.75
N LEU A 67 4.06 21.41 -30.83
CA LEU A 67 4.20 20.49 -29.68
C LEU A 67 5.65 20.43 -29.17
N ILE A 68 6.64 20.60 -30.04
CA ILE A 68 8.06 20.65 -29.66
C ILE A 68 8.35 21.93 -28.86
N ASP A 69 7.84 23.08 -29.30
CA ASP A 69 7.98 24.35 -28.57
C ASP A 69 7.31 24.28 -27.21
N LEU A 70 6.10 23.71 -27.14
CA LEU A 70 5.40 23.50 -25.88
C LEU A 70 6.19 22.57 -24.95
N THR A 71 6.72 21.46 -25.47
CA THR A 71 7.54 20.51 -24.71
C THR A 71 8.82 21.19 -24.20
N GLY A 72 9.45 22.02 -25.02
CA GLY A 72 10.60 22.85 -24.64
C GLY A 72 10.25 23.85 -23.54
N ALA A 73 9.09 24.49 -23.61
CA ALA A 73 8.59 25.40 -22.59
C ALA A 73 8.30 24.67 -21.26
N MET A 74 7.68 23.48 -21.31
CA MET A 74 7.44 22.63 -20.14
C MET A 74 8.77 22.20 -19.48
N TYR A 75 9.74 21.78 -20.28
CA TYR A 75 11.08 21.45 -19.80
C TYR A 75 11.75 22.67 -19.16
N GLY A 76 11.72 23.83 -19.83
CA GLY A 76 12.28 25.08 -19.33
C GLY A 76 11.67 25.50 -18.00
N TYR A 77 10.34 25.42 -17.86
CA TYR A 77 9.62 25.66 -16.62
C TYR A 77 10.10 24.70 -15.51
N HIS A 78 10.11 23.39 -15.77
CA HIS A 78 10.50 22.41 -14.74
C HIS A 78 11.99 22.48 -14.36
N ASN A 79 12.86 22.87 -15.28
CA ASN A 79 14.30 23.01 -15.04
C ASN A 79 14.64 24.32 -14.29
N SER A 80 13.82 25.37 -14.46
CA SER A 80 14.05 26.68 -13.81
C SER A 80 13.22 26.90 -12.53
N LEU A 81 12.31 25.98 -12.20
CA LEU A 81 11.51 26.07 -10.97
C LEU A 81 12.38 25.86 -9.73
N ALA A 82 12.81 26.96 -9.12
CA ALA A 82 13.70 26.95 -7.94
C ALA A 82 13.03 27.51 -6.68
N VAL A 83 11.69 27.65 -6.65
CA VAL A 83 10.97 28.15 -5.47
C VAL A 83 10.95 27.06 -4.38
N PRO A 84 11.62 27.27 -3.23
CA PRO A 84 11.59 26.30 -2.15
C PRO A 84 10.23 26.28 -1.47
N HIS A 85 9.89 25.17 -0.82
CA HIS A 85 8.61 25.03 -0.16
C HIS A 85 8.74 24.27 1.16
N ALA A 86 8.16 24.74 2.27
CA ALA A 86 8.39 24.13 3.59
C ALA A 86 7.96 22.64 3.68
N ALA A 87 6.96 22.24 2.89
CA ALA A 87 6.50 20.86 2.79
C ALA A 87 7.33 19.99 1.81
N ASP A 88 8.33 20.55 1.14
CA ASP A 88 9.23 19.77 0.28
C ASP A 88 9.99 18.71 1.09
N SER A 89 10.38 17.60 0.47
CA SER A 89 11.14 16.56 1.16
C SER A 89 12.20 15.96 0.24
N PRO A 90 13.38 15.63 0.79
CA PRO A 90 14.43 15.06 -0.02
C PRO A 90 14.04 13.64 -0.44
N TRP A 91 14.39 13.25 -1.67
CA TRP A 91 14.04 11.98 -2.30
C TRP A 91 14.34 10.72 -1.45
N TRP A 92 15.38 10.76 -0.63
CA TRP A 92 15.76 9.64 0.24
C TRP A 92 14.80 9.47 1.43
N ALA A 93 14.16 10.55 1.90
CA ALA A 93 13.23 10.49 3.04
C ALA A 93 11.96 9.72 2.68
N TRP A 94 11.61 9.70 1.39
CA TRP A 94 10.40 9.05 0.91
C TRP A 94 10.42 7.55 1.11
N LEU A 95 11.59 6.93 0.97
CA LEU A 95 11.79 5.51 1.23
C LEU A 95 11.39 5.11 2.65
N PHE A 96 11.45 6.04 3.60
CA PHE A 96 11.17 5.78 5.01
C PHE A 96 9.87 6.44 5.49
N ASP A 97 9.13 7.11 4.60
CA ASP A 97 7.90 7.86 4.93
C ASP A 97 8.10 8.94 6.01
N LEU A 98 9.28 9.57 6.04
CA LEU A 98 9.71 10.48 7.13
C LEU A 98 9.24 11.93 6.98
N LYS A 99 8.72 12.33 5.81
CA LYS A 99 8.18 13.68 5.57
C LYS A 99 7.04 13.63 4.54
N PRO A 100 5.89 13.03 4.90
CA PRO A 100 4.66 13.10 4.15
C PRO A 100 4.13 14.54 4.06
N VAL A 101 3.21 14.76 3.14
CA VAL A 101 2.75 16.10 2.77
C VAL A 101 1.30 16.31 3.16
N TRP A 102 0.98 17.48 3.70
CA TRP A 102 -0.39 17.88 3.96
C TRP A 102 -1.05 18.36 2.67
N PHE A 103 -2.17 17.77 2.32
CA PHE A 103 -3.00 18.22 1.20
C PHE A 103 -4.13 19.13 1.66
N TYR A 104 -4.62 18.93 2.89
CA TYR A 104 -5.75 19.66 3.44
C TYR A 104 -5.70 19.70 4.97
N GLN A 105 -6.14 20.83 5.55
CA GLN A 105 -6.44 20.96 6.97
C GLN A 105 -7.50 22.04 7.16
N GLU A 106 -8.56 21.75 7.90
CA GLU A 106 -9.57 22.77 8.24
C GLU A 106 -10.23 22.47 9.59
N GLY A 107 -10.58 23.54 10.30
CA GLY A 107 -11.38 23.48 11.53
C GLY A 107 -12.85 23.71 11.22
N PHE A 108 -13.72 22.94 11.86
CA PHE A 108 -15.17 23.03 11.69
C PHE A 108 -15.88 23.32 13.01
N ALA A 109 -17.18 23.56 12.93
CA ALA A 109 -18.04 23.73 14.10
C ALA A 109 -17.96 22.51 15.05
N GLY A 110 -18.23 22.75 16.34
CA GLY A 110 -18.19 21.69 17.36
C GLY A 110 -16.78 21.25 17.75
N ASN A 111 -15.76 22.11 17.56
CA ASN A 111 -14.36 21.81 17.90
C ASN A 111 -13.85 20.54 17.20
N THR A 112 -14.15 20.44 15.90
CA THR A 112 -13.67 19.35 15.06
C THR A 112 -12.67 19.86 14.03
N THR A 113 -11.77 18.99 13.60
CA THR A 113 -10.74 19.27 12.60
C THR A 113 -10.68 18.09 11.64
N ALA A 114 -10.56 18.37 10.35
CA ALA A 114 -10.22 17.36 9.37
C ALA A 114 -8.90 17.71 8.70
N ALA A 115 -8.19 16.68 8.23
CA ALA A 115 -6.96 16.83 7.48
C ALA A 115 -6.82 15.71 6.44
N ILE A 116 -6.10 15.98 5.36
CA ILE A 116 -5.65 14.98 4.38
C ILE A 116 -4.13 14.94 4.38
N TYR A 117 -3.57 13.77 4.66
CA TYR A 117 -2.13 13.50 4.61
C TYR A 117 -1.80 12.55 3.47
N ASP A 118 -0.81 12.94 2.67
CA ASP A 118 -0.11 12.07 1.75
C ASP A 118 0.99 11.30 2.50
N ALA A 119 0.56 10.36 3.34
CA ALA A 119 1.42 9.44 4.06
C ALA A 119 1.18 8.00 3.60
N GLY A 120 2.24 7.20 3.65
CA GLY A 120 2.15 5.78 3.35
C GLY A 120 1.46 4.98 4.45
N ASN A 121 1.15 3.72 4.13
CA ASN A 121 0.96 2.74 5.20
C ASN A 121 2.35 2.37 5.75
N ILE A 122 2.71 2.90 6.92
CA ILE A 122 4.07 2.78 7.46
C ILE A 122 4.49 1.32 7.68
N VAL A 123 3.53 0.44 8.00
CA VAL A 123 3.80 -0.99 8.18
C VAL A 123 4.18 -1.61 6.85
N VAL A 124 3.44 -1.30 5.77
CA VAL A 124 3.80 -1.72 4.40
C VAL A 124 5.15 -1.15 4.00
N TRP A 125 5.39 0.13 4.27
CA TRP A 125 6.61 0.83 3.88
C TRP A 125 7.84 0.22 4.52
N TRP A 126 7.84 0.10 5.84
CA TRP A 126 8.99 -0.36 6.62
C TRP A 126 9.18 -1.88 6.56
N LEU A 127 8.12 -2.66 6.34
CA LEU A 127 8.27 -4.07 5.97
C LEU A 127 8.71 -4.24 4.51
N GLY A 128 8.37 -3.28 3.66
CA GLY A 128 8.79 -3.18 2.26
C GLY A 128 10.30 -2.96 2.09
N LEU A 129 10.96 -2.26 3.02
CA LEU A 129 12.41 -2.03 2.96
C LEU A 129 13.25 -3.31 3.03
N PRO A 130 13.11 -4.17 4.06
CA PRO A 130 13.79 -5.46 4.09
C PRO A 130 13.30 -6.37 2.96
N ALA A 131 12.05 -6.23 2.50
CA ALA A 131 11.56 -6.99 1.35
C ALA A 131 12.25 -6.58 0.04
N LEU A 132 12.50 -5.28 -0.20
CA LEU A 132 13.27 -4.78 -1.33
C LEU A 132 14.72 -5.28 -1.27
N ALA A 133 15.36 -5.19 -0.10
CA ALA A 133 16.71 -5.71 0.09
C ALA A 133 16.79 -7.23 -0.13
N PHE A 134 15.80 -7.97 0.37
CA PHE A 134 15.67 -9.41 0.15
C PHE A 134 15.42 -9.74 -1.33
N ALA A 135 14.50 -9.04 -2.00
CA ALA A 135 14.21 -9.23 -3.42
C ALA A 135 15.44 -8.94 -4.28
N ALA A 136 16.22 -7.90 -3.97
CA ALA A 136 17.49 -7.61 -4.63
C ALA A 136 18.53 -8.73 -4.42
N TRP A 137 18.67 -9.21 -3.18
CA TRP A 137 19.56 -10.33 -2.89
C TRP A 137 19.14 -11.59 -3.64
N GLN A 138 17.84 -11.91 -3.65
CA GLN A 138 17.32 -13.09 -4.34
C GLN A 138 17.39 -12.95 -5.86
N ALA A 139 17.22 -11.74 -6.42
CA ALA A 139 17.46 -11.47 -7.83
C ALA A 139 18.87 -11.87 -8.24
N PHE A 140 19.87 -11.47 -7.45
CA PHE A 140 21.28 -11.82 -7.68
C PHE A 140 21.56 -13.30 -7.41
N ALA A 141 21.21 -13.78 -6.22
CA ALA A 141 21.53 -15.11 -5.74
C ALA A 141 20.86 -16.23 -6.56
N ARG A 142 19.60 -16.03 -6.96
CA ARG A 142 18.85 -16.99 -7.79
C ARG A 142 18.98 -16.71 -9.29
N ARG A 143 19.65 -15.62 -9.69
CA ARG A 143 19.68 -15.11 -11.07
C ARG A 143 18.28 -14.96 -11.66
N SER A 144 17.36 -14.40 -10.88
CA SER A 144 15.96 -14.27 -11.24
C SER A 144 15.70 -12.99 -12.02
N LEU A 145 15.42 -13.13 -13.32
CA LEU A 145 15.05 -12.00 -14.18
C LEU A 145 13.80 -11.26 -13.70
N PRO A 146 12.69 -11.93 -13.29
CA PRO A 146 11.51 -11.21 -12.76
C PRO A 146 11.82 -10.35 -11.55
N LEU A 147 12.60 -10.86 -10.58
CA LEU A 147 12.99 -10.08 -9.40
C LEU A 147 13.93 -8.94 -9.78
N ALA A 148 14.85 -9.16 -10.72
CA ALA A 148 15.70 -8.10 -11.24
C ALA A 148 14.88 -6.98 -11.90
N LEU A 149 13.84 -7.31 -12.68
CA LEU A 149 12.95 -6.32 -13.31
C LEU A 149 12.16 -5.52 -12.25
N ILE A 150 11.70 -6.16 -11.17
CA ILE A 150 11.06 -5.45 -10.05
C ILE A 150 12.04 -4.43 -9.44
N MET A 151 13.27 -4.84 -9.17
CA MET A 151 14.26 -3.97 -8.54
C MET A 151 14.75 -2.86 -9.47
N ILE A 152 14.92 -3.15 -10.75
CA ILE A 152 15.25 -2.16 -11.77
C ILE A 152 14.12 -1.14 -11.88
N GLY A 153 12.87 -1.59 -12.01
CA GLY A 153 11.70 -0.70 -12.06
C GLY A 153 11.61 0.20 -10.83
N PHE A 154 11.80 -0.36 -9.63
CA PHE A 154 11.86 0.41 -8.39
C PHE A 154 12.98 1.46 -8.42
N ALA A 155 14.21 1.06 -8.75
CA ALA A 155 15.37 1.94 -8.76
C ALA A 155 15.23 3.07 -9.79
N PHE A 156 14.70 2.79 -10.98
CA PHE A 156 14.44 3.79 -12.01
C PHE A 156 13.42 4.84 -11.54
N GLN A 157 12.35 4.42 -10.87
CA GLN A 157 11.33 5.34 -10.38
C GLN A 157 11.79 6.19 -9.20
N TRP A 158 12.65 5.64 -8.33
CA TRP A 158 13.10 6.34 -7.13
C TRP A 158 14.39 7.15 -7.34
N ILE A 159 15.45 6.54 -7.89
CA ILE A 159 16.78 7.17 -8.01
C ILE A 159 16.77 8.32 -9.02
N ALA A 160 15.84 8.32 -9.99
CA ALA A 160 15.67 9.43 -10.93
C ALA A 160 15.47 10.79 -10.21
N TRP A 161 14.90 10.78 -9.00
CA TRP A 161 14.70 11.98 -8.19
C TRP A 161 15.95 12.49 -7.48
N ALA A 162 17.02 11.69 -7.40
CA ALA A 162 18.25 12.07 -6.70
C ALA A 162 18.99 13.26 -7.34
N ARG A 163 18.70 13.55 -8.62
CA ARG A 163 19.28 14.66 -9.40
C ARG A 163 18.30 15.79 -9.67
N ILE A 164 17.11 15.75 -9.07
CA ILE A 164 16.08 16.76 -9.24
C ILE A 164 16.23 17.78 -8.11
N ASP A 165 16.72 18.97 -8.47
CA ASP A 165 17.08 20.04 -7.50
C ASP A 165 15.93 21.01 -7.18
N ARG A 166 14.75 20.82 -7.78
CA ARG A 166 13.55 21.62 -7.48
C ARG A 166 12.83 21.10 -6.24
N ALA A 167 11.91 21.90 -5.70
CA ALA A 167 10.99 21.44 -4.66
C ALA A 167 10.26 20.15 -5.11
N ALA A 168 10.47 19.09 -4.34
CA ALA A 168 9.89 17.76 -4.55
C ALA A 168 9.22 17.30 -3.26
N PHE A 169 8.31 16.35 -3.39
CA PHE A 169 7.32 16.01 -2.36
C PHE A 169 7.09 14.51 -2.33
N GLN A 170 6.62 13.99 -1.18
CA GLN A 170 6.40 12.56 -0.93
C GLN A 170 5.63 11.85 -2.06
N TYR A 171 4.54 12.43 -2.57
CA TYR A 171 3.73 11.83 -3.65
C TYR A 171 4.50 11.48 -4.92
N HIS A 172 5.67 12.06 -5.17
CA HIS A 172 6.50 11.67 -6.32
C HIS A 172 7.04 10.24 -6.19
N TYR A 173 7.11 9.71 -4.97
CA TYR A 173 7.46 8.32 -4.71
C TYR A 173 6.34 7.33 -5.06
N TYR A 174 5.11 7.81 -5.31
CA TYR A 174 3.95 6.96 -5.62
C TYR A 174 4.21 5.99 -6.78
N THR A 175 4.96 6.41 -7.80
CA THR A 175 5.29 5.55 -8.96
C THR A 175 6.21 4.38 -8.61
N SER A 176 6.94 4.44 -7.49
CA SER A 176 7.79 3.35 -6.98
C SER A 176 7.00 2.30 -6.20
N LEU A 177 5.82 2.64 -5.68
CA LEU A 177 5.05 1.79 -4.76
C LEU A 177 4.62 0.44 -5.34
N PRO A 178 4.20 0.32 -6.61
CA PRO A 178 3.86 -0.98 -7.16
C PRO A 178 5.02 -1.98 -7.04
N PHE A 179 6.26 -1.53 -7.25
CA PHE A 179 7.44 -2.39 -7.15
C PHE A 179 7.78 -2.76 -5.70
N LEU A 180 7.63 -1.82 -4.76
CA LEU A 180 7.75 -2.10 -3.33
C LEU A 180 6.73 -3.15 -2.87
N ILE A 181 5.47 -3.02 -3.30
CA ILE A 181 4.39 -3.96 -2.97
C ILE A 181 4.65 -5.34 -3.60
N LEU A 182 5.16 -5.39 -4.84
CA LEU A 182 5.56 -6.66 -5.47
C LEU A 182 6.71 -7.33 -4.71
N ALA A 183 7.73 -6.57 -4.30
CA ALA A 183 8.84 -7.08 -3.50
C ALA A 183 8.35 -7.60 -2.13
N LEU A 184 7.44 -6.87 -1.47
CA LEU A 184 6.80 -7.30 -0.23
C LEU A 184 5.98 -8.58 -0.42
N GLY A 185 5.18 -8.64 -1.49
CA GLY A 185 4.41 -9.85 -1.84
C GLY A 185 5.31 -11.06 -2.05
N TYR A 186 6.41 -10.90 -2.77
CA TYR A 186 7.43 -11.95 -2.94
C TYR A 186 8.05 -12.38 -1.60
N PHE A 187 8.43 -11.43 -0.76
CA PHE A 187 9.01 -11.71 0.56
C PHE A 187 8.04 -12.49 1.45
N LEU A 188 6.78 -12.06 1.54
CA LEU A 188 5.75 -12.76 2.31
C LEU A 188 5.43 -14.14 1.72
N ALA A 189 5.47 -14.30 0.39
CA ALA A 189 5.29 -15.59 -0.26
C ALA A 189 6.43 -16.57 0.05
N GLU A 190 7.69 -16.13 0.06
CA GLU A 190 8.82 -16.98 0.46
C GLU A 190 8.70 -17.43 1.91
N VAL A 191 8.26 -16.52 2.78
CA VAL A 191 7.95 -16.81 4.18
C VAL A 191 6.83 -17.86 4.28
N TRP A 192 5.73 -17.68 3.55
CA TRP A 192 4.58 -18.57 3.51
C TRP A 192 4.91 -20.02 3.09
N HIS A 193 5.72 -20.20 2.05
CA HIS A 193 6.00 -21.53 1.46
C HIS A 193 7.18 -22.27 2.12
N GLY A 194 7.61 -21.85 3.32
CA GLY A 194 8.69 -22.53 4.05
C GLY A 194 10.05 -21.88 3.85
N ALA A 195 10.20 -20.66 4.36
CA ALA A 195 11.45 -19.91 4.33
C ALA A 195 12.58 -20.55 5.16
N SER A 196 13.82 -20.22 4.82
CA SER A 196 14.98 -20.54 5.65
C SER A 196 14.87 -19.90 7.04
N TRP A 197 15.49 -20.49 8.06
CA TRP A 197 15.55 -19.90 9.42
C TRP A 197 16.00 -18.44 9.42
N ARG A 198 17.00 -18.08 8.58
CA ARG A 198 17.53 -16.71 8.50
C ARG A 198 16.47 -15.74 7.97
N THR A 199 15.80 -16.11 6.90
CA THR A 199 14.68 -15.35 6.32
C THR A 199 13.53 -15.24 7.32
N TRP A 200 13.26 -16.30 8.07
CA TRP A 200 12.23 -16.32 9.11
C TRP A 200 12.53 -15.37 10.29
N VAL A 201 13.78 -15.32 10.74
CA VAL A 201 14.22 -14.35 11.75
C VAL A 201 14.14 -12.92 11.20
N LEU A 202 14.64 -12.69 9.98
CA LEU A 202 14.56 -11.40 9.32
C LEU A 202 13.11 -10.91 9.24
N ALA A 203 12.17 -11.76 8.81
CA ALA A 203 10.76 -11.42 8.69
C ALA A 203 10.15 -11.01 10.04
N ARG A 204 10.41 -11.77 11.11
CA ARG A 204 9.91 -11.46 12.46
C ARG A 204 10.46 -10.15 13.02
N LEU A 205 11.77 -9.93 12.89
CA LEU A 205 12.40 -8.69 13.34
C LEU A 205 11.93 -7.49 12.53
N ALA A 206 11.90 -7.62 11.19
CA ALA A 206 11.41 -6.59 10.29
C ALA A 206 9.97 -6.19 10.60
N ALA A 207 9.07 -7.15 10.78
CA ALA A 207 7.67 -6.85 11.10
C ALA A 207 7.52 -6.25 12.50
N ALA A 208 8.25 -6.74 13.50
CA ALA A 208 8.23 -6.15 14.83
C ALA A 208 8.68 -4.68 14.80
N VAL A 209 9.76 -4.36 14.06
CA VAL A 209 10.24 -2.99 13.87
C VAL A 209 9.25 -2.15 13.06
N ALA A 210 8.67 -2.69 11.98
CA ALA A 210 7.68 -2.00 11.15
C ALA A 210 6.43 -1.61 11.96
N ILE A 211 6.02 -2.45 12.91
CA ILE A 211 4.83 -2.24 13.75
C ILE A 211 5.13 -1.33 14.95
N LEU A 212 6.26 -1.53 15.62
CA LEU A 212 6.62 -0.78 16.83
C LEU A 212 7.25 0.56 16.54
N GLY A 213 8.00 0.66 15.46
CA GLY A 213 8.87 1.82 15.29
C GLY A 213 8.13 3.16 15.19
N PRO A 214 6.90 3.31 14.65
CA PRO A 214 6.17 4.58 14.74
C PRO A 214 5.90 4.97 16.19
N ALA A 215 5.48 4.01 17.02
CA ALA A 215 5.27 4.23 18.45
C ALA A 215 6.59 4.53 19.18
N ILE A 216 7.69 3.88 18.81
CA ILE A 216 9.02 4.15 19.37
C ILE A 216 9.49 5.56 18.98
N LEU A 217 9.35 5.95 17.72
CA LEU A 217 9.72 7.29 17.26
C LEU A 217 8.93 8.37 17.97
N TRP A 218 7.64 8.13 18.19
CA TRP A 218 6.79 9.06 18.92
C TRP A 218 7.15 9.18 20.40
N VAL A 219 7.40 8.06 21.09
CA VAL A 219 7.88 8.07 22.48
C VAL A 219 9.26 8.71 22.62
N LEU A 220 10.10 8.60 21.59
CA LEU A 220 11.44 9.16 21.55
C LEU A 220 11.53 10.50 20.80
N ASP A 221 10.41 11.18 20.54
CA ASP A 221 10.39 12.40 19.74
C ASP A 221 11.34 13.48 20.28
N ARG A 222 11.29 13.78 21.58
CA ARG A 222 12.13 14.78 22.24
C ARG A 222 13.62 14.43 22.26
N PRO A 223 14.06 13.23 22.69
CA PRO A 223 15.48 12.89 22.63
C PRO A 223 15.99 12.89 21.18
N LEU A 224 15.17 12.49 20.20
CA LEU A 224 15.52 12.59 18.78
C LEU A 224 15.65 14.06 18.34
N CYS A 225 14.72 14.92 18.71
CA CYS A 225 14.78 16.36 18.44
C CYS A 225 16.02 17.03 19.05
N GLY A 226 16.36 16.66 20.29
CA GLY A 226 17.56 17.13 20.97
C GLY A 226 18.85 16.63 20.31
N PHE A 227 18.89 15.36 19.88
CA PHE A 227 20.01 14.76 19.16
C PHE A 227 20.25 15.43 17.80
N VAL A 228 19.17 15.64 17.02
CA VAL A 228 19.23 16.32 15.71
C VAL A 228 19.45 17.83 15.86
N GLY A 229 19.18 18.40 17.04
CA GLY A 229 19.39 19.81 17.33
C GLY A 229 18.30 20.71 16.74
N VAL A 230 17.05 20.25 16.72
CA VAL A 230 15.91 20.99 16.13
C VAL A 230 15.80 22.40 16.72
N ASP A 231 15.90 22.53 18.05
CA ASP A 231 15.82 23.82 18.74
C ASP A 231 16.99 24.75 18.39
N ARG A 232 18.13 24.23 17.93
CA ARG A 232 19.26 25.07 17.46
C ARG A 232 18.97 25.71 16.11
N VAL A 233 18.17 25.03 15.28
CA VAL A 233 17.82 25.48 13.93
C VAL A 233 16.59 26.39 13.97
N ASN A 234 15.55 26.01 14.73
CA ASN A 234 14.35 26.81 14.89
C ASN A 234 13.75 26.64 16.32
N PRO A 235 14.18 27.49 17.28
CA PRO A 235 13.75 27.38 18.69
C PRO A 235 12.23 27.50 18.91
N ASN A 236 11.51 28.13 17.98
CA ASN A 236 10.06 28.33 18.04
C ASN A 236 9.30 27.44 17.05
N GLY A 237 9.97 26.44 16.48
CA GLY A 237 9.40 25.53 15.50
C GLY A 237 8.30 24.64 16.09
N GLN A 238 7.28 24.34 15.28
CA GLN A 238 6.22 23.37 15.63
C GLN A 238 6.66 21.91 15.42
N ALA A 239 7.94 21.69 15.14
CA ALA A 239 8.51 20.38 14.81
C ALA A 239 8.53 19.41 16.00
N CYS A 240 8.69 19.93 17.22
CA CYS A 240 8.79 19.15 18.45
C CYS A 240 7.97 19.82 19.57
N PRO A 241 6.64 19.91 19.43
CA PRO A 241 5.83 20.64 20.38
C PRO A 241 5.96 19.97 21.76
N PRO A 242 6.37 20.69 22.81
CA PRO A 242 6.58 20.09 24.12
C PRO A 242 5.25 19.66 24.74
N ILE A 243 4.12 20.17 24.25
CA ILE A 243 2.86 20.12 24.97
C ILE A 243 1.71 20.02 23.96
N ILE A 244 0.77 19.10 24.20
CA ILE A 244 -0.55 19.12 23.55
C ILE A 244 -1.34 20.27 24.20
N PRO A 245 -1.73 21.32 23.45
CA PRO A 245 -2.27 22.55 24.03
C PRO A 245 -3.49 22.29 24.92
N GLN A 246 -4.40 21.45 24.42
CA GLN A 246 -5.61 21.06 25.12
C GLN A 246 -6.04 19.67 24.65
N PHE A 247 -6.34 18.80 25.61
CA PHE A 247 -7.02 17.52 25.41
C PHE A 247 -8.42 17.64 25.99
N LEU A 248 -9.42 17.46 25.12
CA LEU A 248 -10.83 17.46 25.50
C LEU A 248 -11.39 16.07 25.22
N LEU A 249 -11.77 15.38 26.28
CA LEU A 249 -12.51 14.13 26.20
C LEU A 249 -14.00 14.45 26.34
N SER A 250 -14.74 14.24 25.26
CA SER A 250 -16.19 14.34 25.26
C SER A 250 -16.85 12.98 25.47
N THR A 251 -18.15 12.96 25.80
CA THR A 251 -18.95 11.74 25.91
C THR A 251 -18.94 10.93 24.62
N GLN A 252 -19.09 11.58 23.46
CA GLN A 252 -19.02 10.87 22.18
C GLN A 252 -17.62 10.34 21.92
N THR A 253 -16.57 11.14 22.19
CA THR A 253 -15.18 10.71 22.01
C THR A 253 -14.85 9.48 22.84
N ALA A 254 -15.25 9.48 24.12
CA ALA A 254 -15.02 8.34 25.02
C ALA A 254 -15.77 7.09 24.55
N ALA A 255 -17.03 7.23 24.12
CA ALA A 255 -17.84 6.12 23.62
C ALA A 255 -17.26 5.54 22.32
N LEU A 256 -16.83 6.40 21.38
CA LEU A 256 -16.18 5.97 20.13
C LEU A 256 -14.85 5.26 20.40
N ALA A 257 -14.01 5.81 21.29
CA ALA A 257 -12.76 5.17 21.68
C ALA A 257 -12.99 3.78 22.30
N ALA A 258 -14.04 3.61 23.11
CA ALA A 258 -14.41 2.32 23.68
C ALA A 258 -14.88 1.31 22.62
N ILE A 259 -15.71 1.74 21.66
CA ILE A 259 -16.16 0.91 20.54
C ILE A 259 -14.98 0.44 19.71
N VAL A 260 -14.09 1.35 19.33
CA VAL A 260 -12.89 1.06 18.54
C VAL A 260 -11.97 0.11 19.31
N GLY A 261 -11.70 0.39 20.59
CA GLY A 261 -10.85 -0.45 21.44
C GLY A 261 -11.38 -1.87 21.60
N LEU A 262 -12.67 -2.03 21.89
CA LEU A 262 -13.31 -3.35 22.04
C LEU A 262 -13.32 -4.10 20.71
N SER A 263 -13.65 -3.42 19.62
CA SER A 263 -13.65 -4.01 18.27
C SER A 263 -12.26 -4.49 17.88
N ALA A 264 -11.22 -3.68 18.12
CA ALA A 264 -9.84 -4.06 17.86
C ALA A 264 -9.42 -5.30 18.68
N LEU A 265 -9.77 -5.37 19.97
CA LEU A 265 -9.49 -6.53 20.82
C LEU A 265 -10.18 -7.81 20.30
N ILE A 266 -11.45 -7.71 19.90
CA ILE A 266 -12.20 -8.83 19.32
C ILE A 266 -11.55 -9.27 18.01
N VAL A 267 -11.24 -8.32 17.12
CA VAL A 267 -10.61 -8.58 15.82
C VAL A 267 -9.26 -9.28 16.00
N VAL A 268 -8.37 -8.77 16.86
CA VAL A 268 -7.07 -9.40 17.16
C VAL A 268 -7.25 -10.83 17.67
N ARG A 269 -8.22 -11.07 18.56
CA ARG A 269 -8.52 -12.40 19.09
C ARG A 269 -9.04 -13.35 18.01
N LEU A 270 -9.96 -12.90 17.16
CA LEU A 270 -10.53 -13.69 16.07
C LEU A 270 -9.48 -14.02 15.00
N PHE A 271 -8.63 -13.05 14.64
CA PHE A 271 -7.51 -13.30 13.72
C PHE A 271 -6.50 -14.28 14.28
N GLY A 272 -6.21 -14.22 15.59
CA GLY A 272 -5.39 -15.24 16.26
C GLY A 272 -5.97 -16.65 16.11
N ARG A 273 -7.29 -16.80 16.23
CA ARG A 273 -7.98 -18.08 16.04
C ARG A 273 -7.95 -18.57 14.58
N LEU A 274 -8.11 -17.67 13.61
CA LEU A 274 -8.07 -17.99 12.18
C LEU A 274 -6.75 -18.67 11.74
N GLY A 275 -5.65 -18.32 12.40
CA GLY A 275 -4.35 -18.98 12.23
C GLY A 275 -4.38 -20.42 12.71
N ASP A 276 -4.83 -20.63 13.96
CA ASP A 276 -4.84 -21.94 14.62
C ASP A 276 -5.91 -22.90 14.03
N GLU A 277 -7.07 -22.39 13.62
CA GLU A 277 -8.24 -23.18 13.18
C GLU A 277 -8.10 -23.76 11.76
N ALA A 278 -7.39 -23.09 10.86
CA ALA A 278 -7.32 -23.56 9.47
C ALA A 278 -6.51 -24.86 9.27
N ASN A 279 -5.74 -25.26 10.26
CA ASN A 279 -4.96 -26.50 10.23
C ASN A 279 -5.63 -27.64 11.03
N ASP A 280 -6.76 -27.38 11.68
CA ASP A 280 -7.44 -28.35 12.55
C ASP A 280 -8.87 -28.64 12.07
N PRO A 281 -9.05 -29.61 11.15
CA PRO A 281 -10.37 -30.00 10.66
C PRO A 281 -11.30 -30.58 11.73
N SER A 282 -10.79 -30.90 12.94
CA SER A 282 -11.63 -31.35 14.05
C SER A 282 -12.51 -30.24 14.65
N ARG A 283 -12.18 -28.97 14.35
CA ARG A 283 -12.91 -27.80 14.83
C ARG A 283 -14.06 -27.36 13.93
N ASP A 284 -14.29 -28.06 12.82
CA ASP A 284 -15.36 -27.72 11.89
C ASP A 284 -16.75 -27.98 12.50
N VAL A 285 -17.68 -27.08 12.19
CA VAL A 285 -19.03 -27.12 12.74
C VAL A 285 -19.95 -27.81 11.74
N TRP A 286 -20.78 -28.74 12.23
CA TRP A 286 -21.77 -29.44 11.42
C TRP A 286 -23.16 -28.85 11.67
N ILE A 287 -23.77 -28.28 10.62
CA ILE A 287 -25.12 -27.72 10.69
C ILE A 287 -25.96 -28.36 9.58
N GLY A 288 -27.03 -29.07 9.95
CA GLY A 288 -27.96 -29.67 8.98
C GLY A 288 -27.30 -30.62 7.97
N GLY A 289 -26.27 -31.37 8.39
CA GLY A 289 -25.52 -32.30 7.53
C GLY A 289 -24.47 -31.64 6.62
N ARG A 290 -24.35 -30.30 6.60
CA ARG A 290 -23.26 -29.59 5.92
C ARG A 290 -22.12 -29.30 6.88
N ARG A 291 -20.90 -29.61 6.44
CA ARG A 291 -19.66 -29.23 7.11
C ARG A 291 -19.37 -27.76 6.83
N ILE A 292 -19.29 -26.95 7.87
CA ILE A 292 -18.89 -25.55 7.80
C ILE A 292 -17.51 -25.43 8.42
N SER A 293 -16.54 -24.90 7.65
CA SER A 293 -15.21 -24.69 8.18
C SER A 293 -15.24 -23.72 9.36
N SER A 294 -14.53 -24.05 10.44
CA SER A 294 -14.29 -23.14 11.58
C SER A 294 -13.78 -21.76 11.12
N SER A 295 -12.90 -21.74 10.11
CA SER A 295 -12.41 -20.49 9.50
C SER A 295 -13.52 -19.61 8.91
N ASN A 296 -14.54 -20.20 8.27
CA ASN A 296 -15.69 -19.46 7.74
C ASN A 296 -16.54 -18.87 8.87
N VAL A 297 -16.68 -19.61 9.98
CA VAL A 297 -17.36 -19.10 11.18
C VAL A 297 -16.60 -17.90 11.75
N THR A 298 -15.28 -17.97 11.84
CA THR A 298 -14.44 -16.86 12.31
C THR A 298 -14.52 -15.64 11.38
N LEU A 299 -14.57 -15.83 10.06
CA LEU A 299 -14.82 -14.75 9.09
C LEU A 299 -16.21 -14.10 9.28
N LEU A 300 -17.24 -14.88 9.54
CA LEU A 300 -18.58 -14.36 9.85
C LEU A 300 -18.57 -13.49 11.11
N TRP A 301 -17.86 -13.91 12.15
CA TRP A 301 -17.72 -13.11 13.38
C TRP A 301 -16.93 -11.82 13.18
N LEU A 302 -15.93 -11.82 12.29
CA LEU A 302 -15.25 -10.59 11.89
C LEU A 302 -16.22 -9.62 11.21
N GLY A 303 -17.03 -10.13 10.27
CA GLY A 303 -18.08 -9.34 9.60
C GLY A 303 -19.13 -8.79 10.58
N ALA A 304 -19.59 -9.63 11.51
CA ALA A 304 -20.53 -9.22 12.56
C ALA A 304 -19.94 -8.14 13.48
N THR A 305 -18.67 -8.28 13.87
CA THR A 305 -17.97 -7.29 14.70
C THR A 305 -17.89 -5.94 13.99
N ALA A 306 -17.55 -5.92 12.70
CA ALA A 306 -17.53 -4.70 11.90
C ALA A 306 -18.93 -4.06 11.79
N ALA A 307 -19.97 -4.85 11.51
CA ALA A 307 -21.34 -4.36 11.42
C ALA A 307 -21.82 -3.75 12.75
N VAL A 308 -21.56 -4.42 13.87
CA VAL A 308 -21.89 -3.91 15.21
C VAL A 308 -21.14 -2.61 15.51
N ALA A 309 -19.85 -2.53 15.18
CA ALA A 309 -19.05 -1.32 15.38
C ALA A 309 -19.59 -0.13 14.58
N ILE A 310 -20.00 -0.36 13.32
CA ILE A 310 -20.62 0.67 12.46
C ILE A 310 -21.93 1.16 13.06
N VAL A 311 -22.83 0.25 13.43
CA VAL A 311 -24.14 0.61 14.02
C VAL A 311 -23.95 1.33 15.36
N ALA A 312 -23.04 0.84 16.22
CA ALA A 312 -22.74 1.47 17.49
C ALA A 312 -22.16 2.89 17.32
N THR A 313 -21.26 3.08 16.35
CA THR A 313 -20.70 4.40 16.00
C THR A 313 -21.79 5.36 15.55
N TRP A 314 -22.67 4.92 14.64
CA TRP A 314 -23.81 5.71 14.18
C TRP A 314 -24.77 6.08 15.31
N LEU A 315 -25.08 5.14 16.22
CA LEU A 315 -25.91 5.40 17.39
C LEU A 315 -25.26 6.42 18.33
N VAL A 316 -23.96 6.32 18.58
CA VAL A 316 -23.23 7.30 19.41
C VAL A 316 -23.30 8.69 18.79
N GLN A 317 -23.06 8.82 17.50
CA GLN A 317 -23.06 10.12 16.82
C GLN A 317 -24.45 10.76 16.74
N THR A 318 -25.51 9.96 16.63
CA THR A 318 -26.88 10.47 16.43
C THR A 318 -27.72 10.58 17.70
N GLN A 319 -27.46 9.73 18.70
CA GLN A 319 -28.30 9.61 19.89
C GLN A 319 -27.62 10.09 21.18
N LEU A 320 -26.29 10.05 21.25
CA LEU A 320 -25.57 10.46 22.45
C LEU A 320 -25.27 11.96 22.38
N GLY A 321 -25.78 12.73 23.35
CA GLY A 321 -25.39 14.14 23.48
C GLY A 321 -23.89 14.27 23.72
N ASP A 322 -23.27 15.26 23.09
CA ASP A 322 -21.84 15.55 23.27
C ASP A 322 -21.64 16.54 24.41
N SER A 323 -21.10 16.06 25.53
CA SER A 323 -20.79 16.85 26.71
C SER A 323 -19.34 16.60 27.12
N THR A 324 -18.69 17.62 27.67
CA THR A 324 -17.31 17.51 28.11
C THR A 324 -17.22 16.65 29.36
N LEU A 325 -16.48 15.54 29.30
CA LEU A 325 -16.19 14.69 30.45
C LEU A 325 -14.93 15.15 31.19
N LEU A 326 -13.88 15.48 30.42
CA LEU A 326 -12.59 15.85 30.97
C LEU A 326 -11.90 16.84 30.02
N THR A 327 -11.39 17.93 30.58
CA THR A 327 -10.49 18.85 29.89
C THR A 327 -9.18 18.87 30.64
N LEU A 328 -8.11 18.56 29.93
CA LEU A 328 -6.76 18.61 30.43
C LEU A 328 -5.97 19.56 29.54
N ASP A 329 -5.52 20.65 30.12
CA ASP A 329 -4.67 21.60 29.41
C ASP A 329 -3.22 21.20 29.58
N ARG A 330 -2.44 21.44 28.52
CA ARG A 330 -1.00 21.25 28.50
C ARG A 330 -0.51 19.84 28.87
N ILE A 331 -1.05 18.80 28.24
CA ILE A 331 -0.57 17.43 28.47
C ILE A 331 0.79 17.22 27.78
N PRO A 332 1.80 16.64 28.45
CA PRO A 332 3.00 16.12 27.81
C PRO A 332 2.64 15.06 26.74
N VAL A 333 3.36 15.04 25.63
CA VAL A 333 3.07 14.13 24.51
C VAL A 333 3.40 12.67 24.88
N GLU A 334 4.43 12.45 25.70
CA GLU A 334 5.02 11.12 25.93
C GLU A 334 4.08 10.12 26.63
N PRO A 335 3.33 10.47 27.69
CA PRO A 335 2.36 9.56 28.30
C PRO A 335 1.25 9.13 27.33
N VAL A 336 0.81 10.04 26.44
CA VAL A 336 -0.18 9.76 25.41
C VAL A 336 0.40 8.78 24.38
N ALA A 337 1.63 9.02 23.95
CA ALA A 337 2.37 8.14 23.05
C ALA A 337 2.51 6.71 23.62
N ILE A 338 2.84 6.57 24.91
CA ILE A 338 2.97 5.27 25.57
C ILE A 338 1.65 4.50 25.60
N VAL A 339 0.54 5.15 25.94
CA VAL A 339 -0.77 4.48 26.00
C VAL A 339 -1.19 3.98 24.61
N LEU A 340 -0.96 4.79 23.58
CA LEU A 340 -1.30 4.45 22.20
C LEU A 340 -0.30 3.47 21.57
N ALA A 341 0.89 3.30 22.15
CA ALA A 341 1.85 2.26 21.78
C ALA A 341 1.41 0.85 22.22
N ILE A 342 0.56 0.72 23.26
CA ILE A 342 0.19 -0.58 23.84
C ILE A 342 -0.41 -1.54 22.80
N PRO A 343 -1.40 -1.13 21.96
CA PRO A 343 -1.91 -2.00 20.90
C PRO A 343 -0.83 -2.41 19.89
N ALA A 344 0.07 -1.49 19.52
CA ALA A 344 1.17 -1.79 18.61
C ALA A 344 2.12 -2.84 19.20
N VAL A 345 2.41 -2.77 20.51
CA VAL A 345 3.19 -3.79 21.24
C VAL A 345 2.52 -5.15 21.21
N ALA A 346 1.21 -5.21 21.44
CA ALA A 346 0.48 -6.48 21.39
C ALA A 346 0.52 -7.12 19.99
N ILE A 347 0.32 -6.33 18.94
CA ILE A 347 0.37 -6.80 17.54
C ILE A 347 1.81 -7.21 17.17
N ALA A 348 2.81 -6.42 17.53
CA ALA A 348 4.21 -6.74 17.28
C ALA A 348 4.64 -8.02 18.01
N ALA A 349 4.21 -8.22 19.26
CA ALA A 349 4.45 -9.44 20.01
C ALA A 349 3.78 -10.65 19.35
N PHE A 350 2.54 -10.50 18.86
CA PHE A 350 1.84 -11.56 18.12
C PHE A 350 2.62 -11.99 16.87
N VAL A 351 3.14 -11.03 16.10
CA VAL A 351 3.93 -11.30 14.88
C VAL A 351 5.31 -11.87 15.21
N ALA A 352 6.00 -11.32 16.21
CA ALA A 352 7.33 -11.77 16.62
C ALA A 352 7.33 -13.20 17.23
N THR A 353 6.22 -13.59 17.85
CA THR A 353 6.04 -14.93 18.45
C THR A 353 5.38 -15.94 17.51
N ALA A 354 5.10 -15.57 16.26
CA ALA A 354 4.54 -16.49 15.27
C ALA A 354 5.45 -17.72 15.11
N ARG A 355 4.84 -18.91 15.27
CA ARG A 355 5.53 -20.21 15.20
C ARG A 355 5.48 -20.83 13.80
N ASP A 356 4.57 -20.36 12.97
CA ASP A 356 4.35 -20.82 11.61
C ASP A 356 4.14 -19.63 10.65
N ALA A 357 4.40 -19.89 9.37
CA ALA A 357 4.35 -18.90 8.31
C ALA A 357 2.98 -18.27 8.11
N ARG A 358 1.92 -19.04 8.32
CA ARG A 358 0.56 -18.59 8.13
C ARG A 358 0.17 -17.56 9.17
N ARG A 359 0.44 -17.86 10.44
CA ARG A 359 0.22 -16.95 11.56
C ARG A 359 1.03 -15.66 11.42
N PHE A 360 2.27 -15.74 10.95
CA PHE A 360 3.09 -14.55 10.68
C PHE A 360 2.47 -13.66 9.59
N VAL A 361 2.15 -14.23 8.42
CA VAL A 361 1.60 -13.45 7.30
C VAL A 361 0.24 -12.85 7.67
N VAL A 362 -0.63 -13.62 8.34
CA VAL A 362 -1.89 -13.11 8.86
C VAL A 362 -1.66 -11.95 9.83
N GLY A 363 -0.72 -12.08 10.77
CA GLY A 363 -0.39 -11.02 11.71
C GLY A 363 0.15 -9.76 11.02
N ALA A 364 1.00 -9.91 10.00
CA ALA A 364 1.50 -8.79 9.20
C ALA A 364 0.36 -8.08 8.44
N VAL A 365 -0.55 -8.83 7.82
CA VAL A 365 -1.72 -8.26 7.12
C VAL A 365 -2.65 -7.55 8.11
N VAL A 366 -2.88 -8.12 9.29
CA VAL A 366 -3.68 -7.47 10.36
C VAL A 366 -3.03 -6.17 10.79
N ALA A 367 -1.70 -6.12 10.93
CA ALA A 367 -1.00 -4.88 11.25
C ALA A 367 -1.13 -3.82 10.15
N ILE A 368 -1.00 -4.22 8.88
CA ILE A 368 -1.18 -3.34 7.72
C ILE A 368 -2.61 -2.75 7.70
N VAL A 369 -3.63 -3.61 7.83
CA VAL A 369 -5.03 -3.18 7.85
C VAL A 369 -5.32 -2.33 9.09
N GLY A 370 -4.82 -2.73 10.26
CA GLY A 370 -4.98 -2.00 11.51
C GLY A 370 -4.40 -0.59 11.41
N TRP A 371 -3.19 -0.45 10.86
CA TRP A 371 -2.60 0.87 10.61
C TRP A 371 -3.45 1.72 9.66
N PHE A 372 -3.94 1.12 8.56
CA PHE A 372 -4.82 1.83 7.63
C PHE A 372 -6.09 2.33 8.33
N VAL A 373 -6.76 1.50 9.14
CA VAL A 373 -7.97 1.90 9.88
C VAL A 373 -7.67 3.00 10.88
N VAL A 374 -6.55 2.90 11.60
CA VAL A 374 -6.13 3.94 12.54
C VAL A 374 -5.99 5.26 11.80
N VAL A 375 -5.20 5.32 10.72
CA VAL A 375 -4.88 6.59 10.01
C VAL A 375 -5.96 7.01 9.02
N TYR A 376 -6.96 6.17 8.73
CA TYR A 376 -8.03 6.44 7.74
C TYR A 376 -8.70 7.81 7.85
N PRO A 377 -9.05 8.33 9.06
CA PRO A 377 -9.64 9.65 9.18
C PRO A 377 -8.80 10.77 8.54
N ASN A 378 -7.47 10.62 8.58
CA ASN A 378 -6.50 11.54 7.98
C ASN A 378 -6.31 11.33 6.47
N PHE A 379 -6.83 10.25 5.88
CA PHE A 379 -6.82 10.04 4.43
C PHE A 379 -8.13 10.50 3.78
N SER A 380 -9.23 10.43 4.52
CA SER A 380 -10.57 10.72 4.00
C SER A 380 -11.09 12.12 4.37
N ALA A 381 -10.28 12.97 5.01
CA ALA A 381 -10.73 14.22 5.62
C ALA A 381 -11.93 14.02 6.55
N LEU A 382 -11.97 12.93 7.32
CA LEU A 382 -13.06 12.70 8.26
C LEU A 382 -12.92 13.70 9.43
N PRO A 383 -13.92 14.56 9.71
CA PRO A 383 -13.84 15.47 10.84
C PRO A 383 -13.75 14.67 12.14
N LEU A 384 -12.71 14.93 12.92
CA LEU A 384 -12.51 14.38 14.25
C LEU A 384 -12.53 15.50 15.28
N PRO A 385 -12.90 15.23 16.55
CA PRO A 385 -12.64 16.17 17.64
C PRO A 385 -11.18 16.64 17.58
N THR A 386 -10.94 17.94 17.65
CA THR A 386 -9.61 18.55 17.41
C THR A 386 -8.53 17.94 18.31
N ALA A 387 -8.89 17.55 19.54
CA ALA A 387 -7.99 16.85 20.45
C ALA A 387 -7.46 15.52 19.87
N ILE A 388 -8.31 14.75 19.18
CA ILE A 388 -7.93 13.48 18.54
C ILE A 388 -7.14 13.75 17.26
N ALA A 389 -7.56 14.72 16.44
CA ALA A 389 -6.84 15.09 15.21
C ALA A 389 -5.38 15.47 15.50
N ASN A 390 -5.12 16.16 16.62
CA ASN A 390 -3.78 16.50 17.09
C ASN A 390 -2.96 15.31 17.64
N VAL A 391 -3.62 14.22 18.04
CA VAL A 391 -2.94 12.98 18.45
C VAL A 391 -2.41 12.23 17.22
N TYR A 392 -3.21 12.15 16.15
CA TYR A 392 -2.80 11.54 14.89
C TYR A 392 -1.57 12.21 14.26
N GLN A 393 -1.45 13.51 14.48
CA GLN A 393 -0.30 14.32 14.13
C GLN A 393 1.02 13.80 14.74
N GLY A 394 1.00 13.23 15.95
CA GLY A 394 2.19 12.67 16.59
C GLY A 394 2.51 11.21 16.22
N VAL A 395 1.55 10.47 15.66
CA VAL A 395 1.71 9.03 15.34
C VAL A 395 2.53 8.80 14.07
N LEU A 396 2.58 9.80 13.18
CA LEU A 396 3.39 9.76 11.96
C LEU A 396 4.83 10.22 12.28
N PRO A 397 5.86 9.68 11.61
CA PRO A 397 7.28 9.92 11.93
C PRO A 397 7.81 11.30 11.51
N THR A 398 7.00 12.35 11.58
CA THR A 398 7.13 13.56 10.75
C THR A 398 6.64 14.83 11.43
N TYR A 399 7.19 15.94 10.96
CA TYR A 399 7.00 17.29 11.47
C TYR A 399 5.64 17.87 11.10
N LEU A 400 4.99 18.50 12.08
CA LEU A 400 3.73 19.21 11.90
C LEU A 400 3.99 20.53 11.18
N TYR A 401 3.60 20.60 9.92
CA TYR A 401 3.58 21.83 9.16
C TYR A 401 2.20 22.00 8.53
N ALA A 402 1.48 23.06 8.94
CA ALA A 402 0.22 23.42 8.32
C ALA A 402 0.50 23.95 6.90
N PHE A 403 0.26 23.10 5.90
CA PHE A 403 0.29 23.46 4.50
C PHE A 403 -0.95 22.94 3.79
N GLN A 404 -1.49 23.75 2.89
CA GLN A 404 -2.62 23.42 2.05
C GLN A 404 -2.27 23.88 0.63
N PHE A 405 -2.33 22.97 -0.34
CA PHE A 405 -2.31 23.40 -1.75
C PHE A 405 -3.52 24.28 -2.01
N PRO A 406 -3.44 25.31 -2.88
CA PRO A 406 -4.62 26.09 -3.26
C PRO A 406 -5.72 25.15 -3.75
N ILE A 407 -6.79 25.01 -2.97
CA ILE A 407 -7.90 24.13 -3.30
C ILE A 407 -8.90 24.94 -4.11
N ASN A 408 -9.37 24.34 -5.19
CA ASN A 408 -10.47 24.92 -5.96
C ASN A 408 -11.75 24.86 -5.12
N ASN A 409 -12.09 25.98 -4.49
CA ASN A 409 -13.32 26.13 -3.71
C ASN A 409 -14.54 26.45 -4.58
N ASN A 410 -14.39 26.44 -5.91
CA ASN A 410 -15.54 26.57 -6.79
C ASN A 410 -16.46 25.39 -6.56
N LYS A 411 -17.72 25.71 -6.27
CA LYS A 411 -18.78 24.71 -6.14
C LYS A 411 -18.80 23.87 -7.41
N ALA A 412 -18.69 22.55 -7.27
CA ALA A 412 -18.79 21.63 -8.39
C ALA A 412 -20.07 21.97 -9.18
N THR A 413 -19.91 22.32 -10.45
CA THR A 413 -21.02 22.69 -11.34
C THR A 413 -21.73 21.46 -11.91
N VAL A 414 -21.22 20.26 -11.60
CA VAL A 414 -21.77 18.98 -12.03
C VAL A 414 -22.18 18.19 -10.79
N ASN A 415 -23.42 17.70 -10.78
CA ASN A 415 -23.88 16.79 -9.73
C ASN A 415 -23.13 15.46 -9.85
N ILE A 416 -22.47 15.03 -8.78
CA ILE A 416 -21.78 13.74 -8.72
C ILE A 416 -22.82 12.68 -8.32
N GLU A 417 -23.27 11.88 -9.29
CA GLU A 417 -24.17 10.76 -9.03
C GLU A 417 -23.37 9.48 -8.77
N LEU A 418 -23.16 9.11 -7.51
CA LEU A 418 -22.38 7.92 -7.15
C LEU A 418 -22.93 6.62 -7.77
N PHE A 419 -24.24 6.55 -7.97
CA PHE A 419 -24.96 5.43 -8.60
C PHE A 419 -25.44 5.75 -10.02
N GLY A 420 -24.85 6.76 -10.66
CA GLY A 420 -25.12 7.10 -12.04
C GLY A 420 -24.57 6.04 -13.02
N PRO A 421 -24.97 6.10 -14.31
CA PRO A 421 -24.57 5.11 -15.30
C PRO A 421 -23.05 5.07 -15.52
N VAL A 422 -22.37 6.23 -15.54
CA VAL A 422 -20.92 6.29 -15.79
C VAL A 422 -20.10 5.67 -14.65
N PRO A 423 -20.28 6.05 -13.37
CA PRO A 423 -19.57 5.38 -12.27
C PRO A 423 -19.88 3.90 -12.16
N LEU A 424 -21.13 3.47 -12.40
CA LEU A 424 -21.50 2.05 -12.39
C LEU A 424 -20.83 1.27 -13.52
N LEU A 425 -20.76 1.83 -14.73
CA LEU A 425 -20.04 1.21 -15.86
C LEU A 425 -18.54 1.11 -15.58
N LEU A 426 -17.93 2.16 -15.01
CA LEU A 426 -16.53 2.13 -14.61
C LEU A 426 -16.27 1.08 -13.53
N ALA A 427 -17.09 1.05 -12.48
CA ALA A 427 -17.00 0.05 -11.42
C ALA A 427 -17.18 -1.37 -11.99
N GLY A 428 -18.18 -1.59 -12.84
CA GLY A 428 -18.42 -2.86 -13.52
C GLY A 428 -17.24 -3.27 -14.40
N SER A 429 -16.62 -2.32 -15.11
CA SER A 429 -15.44 -2.57 -15.95
C SER A 429 -14.22 -2.96 -15.12
N VAL A 430 -14.00 -2.29 -13.99
CA VAL A 430 -12.92 -2.64 -13.05
C VAL A 430 -13.14 -4.03 -12.44
N VAL A 431 -14.37 -4.33 -12.01
CA VAL A 431 -14.72 -5.67 -11.49
C VAL A 431 -14.52 -6.73 -12.57
N PHE A 432 -15.00 -6.48 -13.78
CA PHE A 432 -14.82 -7.39 -14.91
C PHE A 432 -13.33 -7.65 -15.19
N LEU A 433 -12.52 -6.60 -15.27
CA LEU A 433 -11.07 -6.74 -15.48
C LEU A 433 -10.40 -7.53 -14.34
N ALA A 434 -10.77 -7.25 -13.09
CA ALA A 434 -10.26 -7.98 -11.93
C ALA A 434 -10.65 -9.47 -11.98
N LEU A 435 -11.87 -9.78 -12.41
CA LEU A 435 -12.33 -11.17 -12.60
C LEU A 435 -11.58 -11.86 -13.74
N VAL A 436 -11.33 -11.17 -14.87
CA VAL A 436 -10.52 -11.70 -15.97
C VAL A 436 -9.11 -12.02 -15.49
N VAL A 437 -8.44 -11.09 -14.80
CA VAL A 437 -7.10 -11.32 -14.25
C VAL A 437 -7.11 -12.47 -13.24
N GLY A 438 -8.08 -12.50 -12.33
CA GLY A 438 -8.23 -13.57 -11.34
C GLY A 438 -8.45 -14.94 -12.00
N TYR A 439 -9.32 -15.01 -13.00
CA TYR A 439 -9.57 -16.21 -13.79
C TYR A 439 -8.33 -16.64 -14.57
N SER A 440 -7.64 -15.72 -15.26
CA SER A 440 -6.39 -16.03 -15.96
C SER A 440 -5.32 -16.57 -15.02
N ALA A 441 -5.15 -15.98 -13.84
CA ALA A 441 -4.22 -16.47 -12.83
C ALA A 441 -4.62 -17.86 -12.29
N TRP A 442 -5.91 -18.12 -12.12
CA TRP A 442 -6.43 -19.42 -11.71
C TRP A 442 -6.18 -20.50 -12.78
N VAL A 443 -6.54 -20.23 -14.04
CA VAL A 443 -6.26 -21.13 -15.17
C VAL A 443 -4.78 -21.41 -15.28
N TRP A 444 -3.93 -20.37 -15.18
CA TRP A 444 -2.49 -20.54 -15.23
C TRP A 444 -1.95 -21.47 -14.14
N ARG A 445 -2.47 -21.35 -12.91
CA ARG A 445 -2.11 -22.27 -11.81
C ARG A 445 -2.55 -23.69 -12.09
N LEU A 446 -3.73 -23.88 -12.67
CA LEU A 446 -4.23 -25.20 -13.02
C LEU A 446 -3.32 -25.86 -14.06
N THR A 447 -2.97 -25.13 -15.12
CA THR A 447 -2.05 -25.61 -16.16
C THR A 447 -0.66 -25.93 -15.62
N LEU A 448 -0.12 -25.13 -14.68
CA LEU A 448 1.15 -25.46 -14.02
C LEU A 448 1.04 -26.75 -13.19
N ALA A 449 -0.05 -26.91 -12.44
CA ALA A 449 -0.27 -28.11 -11.62
C ALA A 449 -0.42 -29.38 -12.48
N GLU A 450 -1.12 -29.27 -13.62
CA GLU A 450 -1.24 -30.35 -14.60
C GLU A 450 0.14 -30.75 -15.15
N ARG A 451 0.97 -29.78 -15.54
CA ARG A 451 2.33 -30.04 -16.02
C ARG A 451 3.23 -30.68 -14.96
N ASP A 452 3.16 -30.20 -13.72
CA ASP A 452 3.91 -30.79 -12.61
C ASP A 452 3.46 -32.24 -12.34
N ALA A 453 2.18 -32.55 -12.51
CA ALA A 453 1.66 -33.91 -12.41
C ALA A 453 2.15 -34.80 -13.56
N GLU A 454 2.10 -34.32 -14.80
CA GLU A 454 2.61 -35.02 -15.97
C GLU A 454 4.12 -35.30 -15.87
N GLU A 455 4.91 -34.35 -15.37
CA GLU A 455 6.34 -34.53 -15.13
C GLU A 455 6.62 -35.57 -14.04
N ARG A 456 5.82 -35.61 -12.96
CA ARG A 456 5.93 -36.65 -11.92
C ARG A 456 5.60 -38.03 -12.47
N ASP A 457 4.50 -38.15 -13.22
CA ASP A 457 4.08 -39.40 -13.85
C ASP A 457 5.14 -39.90 -14.84
N ALA A 458 5.76 -38.99 -15.61
CA ALA A 458 6.84 -39.32 -16.54
C ALA A 458 8.12 -39.80 -15.82
N VAL A 459 8.42 -39.28 -14.63
CA VAL A 459 9.54 -39.73 -13.79
C VAL A 459 9.24 -41.09 -13.15
N GLU A 460 8.01 -41.34 -12.69
CA GLU A 460 7.61 -42.61 -12.09
C GLU A 460 7.54 -43.75 -13.12
N LEU A 461 7.18 -43.47 -14.38
CA LEU A 461 7.07 -44.48 -15.45
C LEU A 461 8.40 -44.81 -16.16
N GLY A 462 9.47 -44.05 -15.88
CA GLY A 462 10.79 -44.20 -16.51
C GLY A 462 10.83 -43.84 -18.01
N PRO A 463 11.98 -43.43 -18.57
CA PRO A 463 12.05 -43.05 -19.97
C PRO A 463 12.05 -44.32 -20.85
N GLY A 464 10.87 -44.80 -21.26
CA GLY A 464 10.84 -45.88 -22.26
C GLY A 464 9.56 -46.65 -22.56
N LEU A 465 8.42 -46.45 -21.88
CA LEU A 465 7.21 -47.22 -22.19
C LEU A 465 6.11 -46.35 -22.85
N PRO A 466 5.73 -46.62 -24.12
CA PRO A 466 4.59 -45.96 -24.74
C PRO A 466 3.31 -46.35 -23.99
N ARG A 467 2.35 -45.42 -23.88
CA ARG A 467 1.01 -45.69 -23.34
C ARG A 467 0.39 -46.89 -24.07
N GLY A 468 0.34 -48.03 -23.38
CA GLY A 468 -0.21 -49.27 -23.90
C GLY A 468 -1.67 -49.11 -24.26
N ALA A 469 -2.01 -49.52 -25.49
CA ALA A 469 -3.36 -49.70 -25.96
C ALA A 469 -4.13 -50.61 -24.98
N GLY A 470 -5.24 -50.08 -24.43
CA GLY A 470 -6.16 -50.85 -23.62
C GLY A 470 -6.80 -51.95 -24.44
N GLY A 471 -6.68 -53.19 -23.97
CA GLY A 471 -7.28 -54.38 -24.56
C GLY A 471 -8.80 -54.28 -24.59
N GLY A 472 -9.36 -54.35 -25.80
CA GLY A 472 -10.77 -54.64 -26.03
C GLY A 472 -11.02 -56.14 -25.86
N ALA A 473 -12.04 -56.46 -25.07
CA ALA A 473 -12.50 -57.78 -24.73
C ALA A 473 -12.83 -58.64 -25.98
N ALA A 474 -12.42 -59.90 -25.94
CA ALA A 474 -13.00 -60.95 -26.78
C ALA A 474 -14.40 -61.29 -26.25
N GLY A 475 -15.40 -61.14 -27.11
CA GLY A 475 -16.69 -61.81 -27.00
C GLY A 475 -16.70 -63.03 -27.91
N ASP A 476 -17.37 -64.07 -27.41
CA ASP A 476 -17.70 -65.40 -27.97
C ASP A 476 -16.58 -66.45 -28.12
#